data_AF-A0A439MRU1-F1
#
_entry.id   AF-A0A439MRU1-F1
#
_cell.length_a   1.000
_cell.length_b   1.000
_cell.length_c   1.000
_cell.angle_alpha   90.00
_cell.angle_beta   90.00
_cell.angle_gamma   90.00
#
_symmetry.space_group_name_H-M   'P 1'
#
loop_
_entity.id
_entity.type
_entity.pdbx_description
1 polymer ?
#
loop_
_entity_poly.entity_id
_entity_poly.type
_entity_poly.pdbx_seq_one_letter_code
_entity_poly.pdbx_strand_id
1 'polypeptide(L)'
;MIAGALGVDQQKLSDDVRARSTDALESAVRIGWLGGRGLSFDPASFYPLHPSLLPVMVRFFSQFGQSERSLFGFLLSSEPMALQAFAETTPLGSGWFDVSRFYDYVRSSFGHRLSASNYQNQWLRIVATIDGCVDASSLELKVLKTVGILNLLDADDLLPTNRSVVACLSMFGSRKVKEAIESLGRSGLLFERGGTGAYRLWPTSSINLQGAVEAAKRTVGTIEAVGPALGRLLDGEMVLARRHYLKTGTMRYFELRYAAAEDVAAATSRPTEADGLIILSLADQKEQQEHAREAAVAPQVAGEPSILIGLLPPVWQLAAYLRDVVIWQWVESNTPDLANDDFASAEVQRQITRSRQALRGQFEELTKVGTGERVEWIYEGRAFETVGNLPKIVSQLCSDLYPLAPSVTNELVNRNVLSSAAASARMRLIEGMFNSSGKALLGIDERKAPPEKSMYLSVLQRGGLHVAQAGSFVLRTPPASQDPLHLRPSLTEILRLVRKGRGCRVPIADILATLARRPYGVRS
;
A
#
# COMPACT_ATOMS: atom_id res chain seq x y z
N MET A 1 -18.96 -38.35 -30.44
CA MET A 1 -19.31 -36.92 -30.59
C MET A 1 -18.10 -36.06 -30.97
N ILE A 2 -17.00 -36.03 -30.20
CA ILE A 2 -15.80 -35.23 -30.53
C ILE A 2 -15.23 -35.57 -31.92
N ALA A 3 -15.01 -36.86 -32.23
CA ALA A 3 -14.55 -37.28 -33.57
C ALA A 3 -15.49 -36.83 -34.72
N GLY A 4 -16.80 -36.78 -34.45
CA GLY A 4 -17.79 -36.26 -35.41
C GLY A 4 -17.71 -34.74 -35.60
N ALA A 5 -17.40 -33.99 -34.53
CA ALA A 5 -17.21 -32.55 -34.59
C ALA A 5 -15.90 -32.16 -35.31
N LEU A 6 -14.86 -33.01 -35.26
CA LEU A 6 -13.60 -32.78 -35.96
C LEU A 6 -13.69 -33.03 -37.47
N GLY A 7 -14.57 -33.93 -37.91
CA GLY A 7 -14.81 -34.17 -39.34
C GLY A 7 -13.57 -34.64 -40.12
N VAL A 8 -12.66 -35.38 -39.47
CA VAL A 8 -11.35 -35.74 -40.04
C VAL A 8 -11.50 -36.66 -41.26
N ASP A 9 -10.95 -36.23 -42.39
CA ASP A 9 -10.81 -37.06 -43.58
C ASP A 9 -9.64 -38.04 -43.40
N GLN A 10 -9.97 -39.23 -42.87
CA GLN A 10 -8.98 -40.24 -42.54
C GLN A 10 -8.20 -40.74 -43.76
N GLN A 11 -8.76 -40.67 -44.97
CA GLN A 11 -8.08 -41.15 -46.18
C GLN A 11 -6.85 -40.33 -46.53
N LYS A 12 -6.76 -39.09 -46.04
CA LYS A 12 -5.61 -38.20 -46.24
C LYS A 12 -4.51 -38.37 -45.20
N LEU A 13 -4.74 -39.14 -44.14
CA LEU A 13 -3.76 -39.37 -43.07
C LEU A 13 -2.74 -40.43 -43.49
N SER A 14 -1.45 -40.12 -43.30
CA SER A 14 -0.36 -41.07 -43.54
C SER A 14 -0.37 -42.22 -42.53
N ASP A 15 0.27 -43.33 -42.90
CA ASP A 15 0.42 -44.49 -42.01
C ASP A 15 1.20 -44.15 -40.73
N ASP A 16 2.16 -43.23 -40.79
CA ASP A 16 2.89 -42.74 -39.61
C ASP A 16 1.98 -41.99 -38.63
N VAL A 17 1.07 -41.14 -39.13
CA VAL A 17 0.09 -40.46 -38.26
C VAL A 17 -0.84 -41.48 -37.59
N ARG A 18 -1.32 -42.46 -38.36
CA ARG A 18 -2.17 -43.54 -37.83
C ARG A 18 -1.45 -44.38 -36.77
N ALA A 19 -0.21 -44.78 -37.03
CA ALA A 19 0.61 -45.54 -36.08
C ALA A 19 0.84 -44.75 -34.78
N ARG A 20 1.16 -43.45 -34.89
CA ARG A 20 1.33 -42.56 -33.73
C ARG A 20 0.03 -42.32 -32.96
N SER A 21 -1.12 -42.18 -33.65
CA SER A 21 -2.43 -42.12 -32.99
C SER A 21 -2.67 -43.36 -32.12
N THR A 22 -2.35 -44.54 -32.65
CA THR A 22 -2.54 -45.83 -31.95
C THR A 22 -1.62 -45.92 -30.72
N ASP A 23 -0.33 -45.65 -30.87
CA ASP A 23 0.63 -45.68 -29.75
C ASP A 23 0.26 -44.69 -28.64
N ALA A 24 -0.20 -43.49 -29.01
CA ALA A 24 -0.64 -42.49 -28.06
C ALA A 24 -1.94 -42.90 -27.32
N LEU A 25 -2.88 -43.55 -28.01
CA LEU A 25 -4.06 -44.11 -27.37
C LEU A 25 -3.69 -45.24 -26.42
N GLU A 26 -2.87 -46.20 -26.84
CA GLU A 26 -2.40 -47.29 -25.99
C GLU A 26 -1.67 -46.78 -24.74
N SER A 27 -0.86 -45.73 -24.90
CA SER A 27 -0.20 -45.06 -23.78
C SER A 27 -1.19 -44.44 -22.80
N ALA A 28 -2.23 -43.76 -23.29
CA ALA A 28 -3.30 -43.20 -22.47
C ALA A 28 -4.15 -44.29 -21.77
N VAL A 29 -4.33 -45.44 -22.42
CA VAL A 29 -5.01 -46.60 -21.83
C VAL A 29 -4.18 -47.24 -20.71
N ARG A 30 -2.87 -47.38 -20.94
CA ARG A 30 -1.95 -47.98 -19.96
C ARG A 30 -1.87 -47.20 -18.65
N ILE A 31 -2.06 -45.88 -18.70
CA ILE A 31 -2.11 -45.03 -17.50
C ILE A 31 -3.51 -44.91 -16.89
N GLY A 32 -4.52 -45.58 -17.46
CA GLY A 32 -5.89 -45.59 -16.94
C GLY A 32 -6.71 -44.33 -17.25
N TRP A 33 -6.21 -43.43 -18.10
CA TRP A 33 -6.91 -42.18 -18.45
C TRP A 33 -7.99 -42.39 -19.51
N LEU A 34 -7.82 -43.42 -20.35
CA LEU A 34 -8.80 -43.83 -21.35
C LEU A 34 -9.00 -45.34 -21.23
N GLY A 35 -10.18 -45.81 -20.82
CA GLY A 35 -10.41 -47.24 -20.67
C GLY A 35 -11.79 -47.57 -20.15
N GLY A 36 -12.49 -48.45 -20.86
CA GLY A 36 -13.84 -48.91 -20.56
C GLY A 36 -14.29 -49.97 -21.57
N ARG A 37 -15.18 -50.88 -21.18
CA ARG A 37 -15.77 -51.87 -22.10
C ARG A 37 -16.53 -51.12 -23.21
N GLY A 38 -16.09 -51.25 -24.47
CA GLY A 38 -16.81 -50.73 -25.65
C GLY A 38 -16.22 -49.51 -26.36
N LEU A 39 -14.99 -49.08 -26.07
CA LEU A 39 -14.32 -48.02 -26.86
C LEU A 39 -13.80 -48.58 -28.20
N SER A 40 -14.67 -48.76 -29.20
CA SER A 40 -14.26 -49.08 -30.58
C SER A 40 -14.34 -47.83 -31.46
N PHE A 41 -13.33 -46.98 -31.41
CA PHE A 41 -13.19 -45.89 -32.36
C PHE A 41 -11.77 -45.89 -32.95
N ASP A 42 -11.64 -45.45 -34.21
CA ASP A 42 -10.34 -45.28 -34.85
C ASP A 42 -9.57 -44.12 -34.16
N PRO A 43 -8.39 -44.36 -33.56
CA PRO A 43 -7.57 -43.32 -32.94
C PRO A 43 -7.27 -42.14 -33.90
N ALA A 44 -7.18 -42.42 -35.20
CA ALA A 44 -6.91 -41.41 -36.23
C ALA A 44 -8.07 -40.41 -36.41
N SER A 45 -9.29 -40.77 -35.99
CA SER A 45 -10.46 -39.89 -36.07
C SER A 45 -10.41 -38.67 -35.14
N PHE A 46 -9.44 -38.64 -34.21
CA PHE A 46 -9.24 -37.52 -33.28
C PHE A 46 -8.12 -36.58 -33.73
N TYR A 47 -7.40 -36.88 -34.82
CA TYR A 47 -6.35 -36.00 -35.32
C TYR A 47 -6.90 -34.59 -35.62
N PRO A 48 -6.22 -33.50 -35.21
CA PRO A 48 -4.86 -33.46 -34.68
C PRO A 48 -4.75 -33.48 -33.13
N LEU A 49 -5.83 -33.80 -32.40
CA LEU A 49 -5.78 -33.90 -30.94
C LEU A 49 -4.96 -35.12 -30.51
N HIS A 50 -4.07 -34.91 -29.53
CA HIS A 50 -3.41 -36.01 -28.86
C HIS A 50 -4.43 -36.79 -27.99
N PRO A 51 -4.52 -38.14 -28.07
CA PRO A 51 -5.53 -38.91 -27.34
C PRO A 51 -5.60 -38.63 -25.83
N SER A 52 -4.44 -38.48 -25.16
CA SER A 52 -4.39 -38.19 -23.71
C SER A 52 -4.99 -36.83 -23.31
N LEU A 53 -5.19 -35.92 -24.26
CA LEU A 53 -5.75 -34.59 -24.01
C LEU A 53 -7.28 -34.66 -23.78
N LEU A 54 -7.97 -35.68 -24.33
CA LEU A 54 -9.42 -35.80 -24.24
C LEU A 54 -9.98 -35.75 -22.80
N PRO A 55 -9.51 -36.59 -21.85
CA PRO A 55 -10.03 -36.54 -20.48
C PRO A 55 -9.65 -35.22 -19.77
N VAL A 56 -8.48 -34.65 -20.08
CA VAL A 56 -8.01 -33.35 -19.55
C VAL A 56 -8.96 -32.23 -19.99
N MET A 57 -9.32 -32.17 -21.26
CA MET A 57 -10.25 -31.17 -21.79
C MET A 57 -11.65 -31.33 -21.20
N VAL A 58 -12.18 -32.56 -21.15
CA VAL A 58 -13.51 -32.84 -20.59
C VAL A 58 -13.57 -32.36 -19.14
N ARG A 59 -12.57 -32.71 -18.32
CA ARG A 59 -12.48 -32.25 -16.93
C ARG A 59 -12.39 -30.73 -16.87
N PHE A 60 -11.49 -30.11 -17.64
CA PHE A 60 -11.30 -28.67 -17.66
C PHE A 60 -12.61 -27.92 -17.99
N PHE A 61 -13.27 -28.26 -19.09
CA PHE A 61 -14.51 -27.58 -19.49
C PHE A 61 -15.68 -27.90 -18.57
N SER A 62 -15.69 -29.06 -17.88
CA SER A 62 -16.71 -29.33 -16.85
C SER A 62 -16.55 -28.43 -15.61
N GLN A 63 -15.32 -28.04 -15.29
CA GLN A 63 -14.99 -27.28 -14.08
C GLN A 63 -14.96 -25.77 -14.33
N PHE A 64 -14.49 -25.35 -15.51
CA PHE A 64 -14.23 -23.95 -15.85
C PHE A 64 -15.03 -23.44 -17.06
N GLY A 65 -15.65 -24.33 -17.82
CA GLY A 65 -16.47 -23.96 -18.98
C GLY A 65 -17.80 -23.37 -18.54
N GLN A 66 -18.06 -22.12 -18.90
CA GLN A 66 -19.36 -21.45 -18.72
C GLN A 66 -19.79 -20.79 -20.04
N SER A 67 -21.10 -20.80 -20.29
CA SER A 67 -21.74 -20.20 -21.48
C SER A 67 -21.10 -20.67 -22.80
N GLU A 68 -20.62 -19.76 -23.64
CA GLU A 68 -20.11 -20.05 -24.99
C GLU A 68 -18.73 -20.74 -25.02
N ARG A 69 -18.06 -20.88 -23.87
CA ARG A 69 -16.71 -21.46 -23.77
C ARG A 69 -16.77 -22.89 -23.26
N SER A 70 -17.57 -23.70 -23.96
CA SER A 70 -17.71 -25.14 -23.75
C SER A 70 -16.66 -25.92 -24.55
N LEU A 71 -16.57 -27.23 -24.33
CA LEU A 71 -15.71 -28.13 -25.11
C LEU A 71 -16.01 -28.03 -26.62
N PHE A 72 -17.27 -28.03 -27.02
CA PHE A 72 -17.66 -27.86 -28.42
C PHE A 72 -17.38 -26.45 -28.93
N GLY A 73 -17.56 -25.43 -28.08
CA GLY A 73 -17.14 -24.06 -28.37
C GLY A 73 -15.66 -23.99 -28.71
N PHE A 74 -14.78 -24.64 -27.92
CA PHE A 74 -13.35 -24.73 -28.21
C PHE A 74 -13.04 -25.43 -29.53
N LEU A 75 -13.65 -26.60 -29.79
CA LEU A 75 -13.40 -27.37 -31.01
C LEU A 75 -13.79 -26.60 -32.29
N LEU A 76 -14.83 -25.76 -32.18
CA LEU A 76 -15.37 -24.99 -33.29
C LEU A 76 -14.90 -23.53 -33.31
N SER A 77 -14.04 -23.13 -32.38
CA SER A 77 -13.59 -21.74 -32.24
C SER A 77 -12.38 -21.43 -33.12
N SER A 78 -12.39 -20.24 -33.71
CA SER A 78 -11.29 -19.62 -34.44
C SER A 78 -10.39 -18.72 -33.55
N GLU A 79 -10.46 -18.90 -32.22
CA GLU A 79 -9.63 -18.15 -31.28
C GLU A 79 -8.12 -18.41 -31.44
N PRO A 80 -7.26 -17.41 -31.13
CA PRO A 80 -5.82 -17.61 -31.11
C PRO A 80 -5.42 -18.75 -30.16
N MET A 81 -4.48 -19.59 -30.61
CA MET A 81 -4.01 -20.80 -29.90
C MET A 81 -5.07 -21.90 -29.72
N ALA A 82 -6.28 -21.76 -30.27
CA ALA A 82 -7.29 -22.81 -30.29
C ALA A 82 -7.00 -23.86 -31.38
N LEU A 83 -7.84 -24.91 -31.44
CA LEU A 83 -7.62 -26.05 -32.32
C LEU A 83 -7.66 -25.67 -33.81
N GLN A 84 -8.60 -24.83 -34.24
CA GLN A 84 -8.69 -24.43 -35.66
C GLN A 84 -7.48 -23.61 -36.10
N ALA A 85 -7.08 -22.61 -35.29
CA ALA A 85 -5.87 -21.82 -35.56
C ALA A 85 -4.61 -22.69 -35.65
N PHE A 86 -4.52 -23.75 -34.83
CA PHE A 86 -3.45 -24.73 -34.94
C PHE A 86 -3.52 -25.53 -36.24
N ALA A 87 -4.70 -26.01 -36.63
CA ALA A 87 -4.89 -26.78 -37.86
C ALA A 87 -4.63 -25.97 -39.14
N GLU A 88 -4.91 -24.67 -39.13
CA GLU A 88 -4.64 -23.75 -40.25
C GLU A 88 -3.14 -23.51 -40.46
N THR A 89 -2.37 -23.49 -39.38
CA THR A 89 -0.94 -23.12 -39.39
C THR A 89 0.00 -24.32 -39.37
N THR A 90 -0.51 -25.53 -39.11
CA THR A 90 0.29 -26.75 -38.97
C THR A 90 0.06 -27.68 -40.16
N PRO A 91 1.10 -27.96 -40.97
CA PRO A 91 1.00 -28.93 -42.05
C PRO A 91 0.53 -30.30 -41.59
N LEU A 92 -0.23 -31.00 -42.42
CA LEU A 92 -0.75 -32.35 -42.12
C LEU A 92 0.40 -33.30 -41.75
N GLY A 93 0.29 -33.97 -40.61
CA GLY A 93 1.28 -34.92 -40.08
C GLY A 93 2.49 -34.29 -39.39
N SER A 94 2.62 -32.95 -39.38
CA SER A 94 3.78 -32.27 -38.79
C SER A 94 3.67 -31.96 -37.30
N GLY A 95 2.47 -32.07 -36.71
CA GLY A 95 2.28 -31.73 -35.31
C GLY A 95 0.96 -32.20 -34.72
N TRP A 96 0.92 -32.18 -33.39
CA TRP A 96 -0.23 -32.57 -32.58
C TRP A 96 -0.63 -31.43 -31.65
N PHE A 97 -1.93 -31.34 -31.40
CA PHE A 97 -2.49 -30.50 -30.35
C PHE A 97 -2.46 -31.27 -29.03
N ASP A 98 -1.40 -31.03 -28.24
CA ASP A 98 -1.10 -31.70 -26.98
C ASP A 98 -1.53 -30.88 -25.76
N VAL A 99 -1.36 -31.43 -24.55
CA VAL A 99 -1.68 -30.74 -23.28
C VAL A 99 -0.89 -29.45 -23.11
N SER A 100 0.35 -29.40 -23.62
CA SER A 100 1.17 -28.19 -23.58
C SER A 100 0.59 -27.07 -24.45
N ARG A 101 0.03 -27.37 -25.64
CA ARG A 101 -0.65 -26.37 -26.47
C ARG A 101 -2.00 -25.98 -25.89
N PHE A 102 -2.68 -26.93 -25.24
CA PHE A 102 -3.89 -26.62 -24.49
C PHE A 102 -3.63 -25.62 -23.34
N TYR A 103 -2.48 -25.70 -22.67
CA TYR A 103 -2.07 -24.66 -21.71
C TYR A 103 -2.01 -23.27 -22.35
N ASP A 104 -1.44 -23.13 -23.55
CA ASP A 104 -1.32 -21.84 -24.23
C ASP A 104 -2.70 -21.27 -24.58
N TYR A 105 -3.63 -22.14 -24.99
CA TYR A 105 -5.04 -21.78 -25.15
C TYR A 105 -5.67 -21.33 -23.83
N VAL A 106 -5.55 -22.12 -22.76
CA VAL A 106 -6.11 -21.78 -21.44
C VAL A 106 -5.55 -20.43 -20.95
N ARG A 107 -4.27 -20.18 -21.17
CA ARG A 107 -3.65 -18.90 -20.83
C ARG A 107 -4.21 -17.73 -21.63
N SER A 108 -4.35 -17.86 -22.95
CA SER A 108 -4.89 -16.78 -23.79
C SER A 108 -6.37 -16.52 -23.54
N SER A 109 -7.14 -17.58 -23.30
CA SER A 109 -8.61 -17.56 -23.36
C SER A 109 -9.31 -17.54 -22.00
N PHE A 110 -8.63 -18.06 -20.97
CA PHE A 110 -9.17 -18.21 -19.62
C PHE A 110 -8.33 -17.49 -18.56
N GLY A 111 -7.17 -16.93 -18.90
CA GLY A 111 -6.25 -16.30 -17.94
C GLY A 111 -6.91 -15.31 -16.99
N HIS A 112 -7.72 -14.38 -17.51
CA HIS A 112 -8.45 -13.40 -16.68
C HIS A 112 -9.59 -14.01 -15.84
N ARG A 113 -10.23 -15.09 -16.31
CA ARG A 113 -11.37 -15.72 -15.63
C ARG A 113 -10.94 -16.68 -14.53
N LEU A 114 -9.87 -17.45 -14.76
CA LEU A 114 -9.26 -18.30 -13.75
C LEU A 114 -8.75 -17.45 -12.58
N SER A 115 -8.31 -16.22 -12.89
CA SER A 115 -7.92 -15.21 -11.90
C SER A 115 -9.06 -14.63 -11.07
N ALA A 116 -10.33 -14.98 -11.31
CA ALA A 116 -11.48 -14.54 -10.51
C ALA A 116 -12.11 -15.68 -9.67
N SER A 117 -11.56 -16.89 -9.76
CA SER A 117 -12.10 -18.10 -9.15
C SER A 117 -11.28 -18.57 -7.95
N ASN A 118 -11.79 -19.55 -7.19
CA ASN A 118 -11.07 -20.21 -6.09
C ASN A 118 -9.72 -20.84 -6.50
N TYR A 119 -9.44 -20.97 -7.80
CA TYR A 119 -8.20 -21.51 -8.36
C TYR A 119 -7.20 -20.43 -8.79
N GLN A 120 -7.48 -19.14 -8.53
CA GLN A 120 -6.63 -18.01 -8.90
C GLN A 120 -5.19 -18.18 -8.43
N ASN A 121 -4.99 -18.55 -7.16
CA ASN A 121 -3.65 -18.65 -6.58
C ASN A 121 -2.83 -19.77 -7.22
N GLN A 122 -3.47 -20.91 -7.53
CA GLN A 122 -2.80 -22.02 -8.21
C GLN A 122 -2.45 -21.68 -9.66
N TRP A 123 -3.40 -21.10 -10.40
CA TRP A 123 -3.15 -20.68 -11.79
C TRP A 123 -2.06 -19.62 -11.90
N LEU A 124 -2.10 -18.58 -11.06
CA LEU A 124 -1.07 -17.53 -11.04
C LEU A 124 0.31 -18.11 -10.68
N ARG A 125 0.37 -19.07 -9.76
CA ARG A 125 1.62 -19.77 -9.43
C ARG A 125 2.16 -20.58 -10.61
N ILE A 126 1.29 -21.32 -11.30
CA ILE A 126 1.67 -22.08 -12.51
C ILE A 126 2.24 -21.14 -13.57
N VAL A 127 1.55 -20.03 -13.86
CA VAL A 127 1.99 -19.05 -14.85
C VAL A 127 3.32 -18.42 -14.45
N ALA A 128 3.46 -17.97 -13.20
CA ALA A 128 4.69 -17.37 -12.69
C ALA A 128 5.88 -18.35 -12.73
N THR A 129 5.65 -19.62 -12.40
CA THR A 129 6.68 -20.65 -12.46
C THR A 129 7.13 -20.88 -13.90
N ILE A 130 6.19 -21.01 -14.84
CA ILE A 130 6.51 -21.25 -16.26
C ILE A 130 7.17 -20.02 -16.89
N ASP A 131 6.70 -18.81 -16.60
CA ASP A 131 7.27 -17.57 -17.13
C ASP A 131 8.66 -17.24 -16.56
N GLY A 132 8.94 -17.66 -15.31
CA GLY A 132 10.24 -17.52 -14.69
C GLY A 132 11.33 -18.43 -15.28
N CYS A 133 10.95 -19.45 -16.06
CA CYS A 133 11.87 -20.41 -16.65
C CYS A 133 12.43 -19.92 -17.99
N VAL A 134 13.41 -19.01 -17.95
CA VAL A 134 14.04 -18.43 -19.16
C VAL A 134 14.98 -19.42 -19.86
N ASP A 135 15.69 -20.26 -19.11
CA ASP A 135 16.72 -21.19 -19.63
C ASP A 135 16.18 -22.60 -19.96
N ALA A 136 14.88 -22.83 -19.82
CA ALA A 136 14.29 -24.15 -20.07
C ALA A 136 14.24 -24.49 -21.56
N SER A 137 14.63 -25.72 -21.92
CA SER A 137 14.51 -26.23 -23.28
C SER A 137 13.05 -26.33 -23.71
N SER A 138 12.81 -26.44 -25.03
CA SER A 138 11.46 -26.56 -25.58
C SER A 138 10.68 -27.77 -25.05
N LEU A 139 11.37 -28.87 -24.73
CA LEU A 139 10.75 -30.07 -24.16
C LEU A 139 10.47 -29.91 -22.65
N GLU A 140 11.37 -29.26 -21.92
CA GLU A 140 11.16 -28.93 -20.50
C GLU A 140 9.97 -27.98 -20.32
N LEU A 141 9.84 -26.95 -21.15
CA LEU A 141 8.66 -26.08 -21.14
C LEU A 141 7.36 -26.86 -21.43
N LYS A 142 7.38 -27.82 -22.35
CA LYS A 142 6.23 -28.70 -22.61
C LYS A 142 5.87 -29.56 -21.40
N VAL A 143 6.87 -30.07 -20.68
CA VAL A 143 6.67 -30.81 -19.41
C VAL A 143 6.04 -29.89 -18.36
N LEU A 144 6.59 -28.70 -18.13
CA LEU A 144 6.06 -27.75 -17.14
C LEU A 144 4.61 -27.34 -17.46
N LYS A 145 4.30 -27.03 -18.73
CA LYS A 145 2.93 -26.71 -19.17
C LYS A 145 1.96 -27.87 -18.96
N THR A 146 2.40 -29.09 -19.26
CA THR A 146 1.60 -30.31 -19.06
C THR A 146 1.31 -30.54 -17.58
N VAL A 147 2.34 -30.48 -16.73
CA VAL A 147 2.20 -30.62 -15.27
C VAL A 147 1.33 -29.48 -14.71
N GLY A 148 1.50 -28.25 -15.19
CA GLY A 148 0.70 -27.09 -14.79
C GLY A 148 -0.79 -27.28 -15.02
N ILE A 149 -1.21 -27.76 -16.20
CA ILE A 149 -2.63 -28.05 -16.46
C ILE A 149 -3.16 -29.17 -15.57
N LEU A 150 -2.39 -30.23 -15.35
CA LEU A 150 -2.81 -31.33 -14.48
C LEU A 150 -2.88 -30.90 -13.00
N ASN A 151 -1.95 -30.06 -12.55
CA ASN A 151 -2.00 -29.42 -11.24
C ASN A 151 -3.20 -28.49 -11.08
N LEU A 152 -3.59 -27.77 -12.14
CA LEU A 152 -4.77 -26.90 -12.13
C LEU A 152 -6.09 -27.67 -11.96
N LEU A 153 -6.19 -28.86 -12.58
CA LEU A 153 -7.37 -29.72 -12.47
C LEU A 153 -7.49 -30.38 -11.10
N ASP A 154 -6.36 -30.61 -10.41
CA ASP A 154 -6.24 -31.22 -9.09
C ASP A 154 -7.14 -32.45 -8.91
N ALA A 155 -7.12 -33.35 -9.90
CA ALA A 155 -8.00 -34.50 -9.96
C ALA A 155 -7.20 -35.81 -9.74
N ASP A 156 -7.70 -36.66 -8.84
CA ASP A 156 -7.04 -37.92 -8.45
C ASP A 156 -6.87 -38.92 -9.62
N ASP A 157 -7.75 -38.85 -10.62
CA ASP A 157 -7.72 -39.66 -11.84
C ASP A 157 -6.77 -39.12 -12.91
N LEU A 158 -6.32 -37.86 -12.80
CA LEU A 158 -5.46 -37.16 -13.76
C LEU A 158 -4.15 -36.67 -13.14
N LEU A 159 -3.55 -37.48 -12.26
CA LEU A 159 -2.32 -37.11 -11.59
C LEU A 159 -1.13 -36.99 -12.56
N PRO A 160 -0.32 -35.92 -12.45
CA PRO A 160 0.92 -35.76 -13.22
C PRO A 160 2.03 -36.64 -12.65
N THR A 161 2.15 -37.88 -13.08
CA THR A 161 3.23 -38.80 -12.70
C THR A 161 4.24 -38.93 -13.84
N ASN A 162 5.38 -39.57 -13.58
CA ASN A 162 6.33 -39.90 -14.66
C ASN A 162 5.64 -40.60 -15.84
N ARG A 163 4.74 -41.55 -15.54
CA ARG A 163 4.02 -42.31 -16.56
C ARG A 163 3.04 -41.45 -17.34
N SER A 164 2.26 -40.59 -16.68
CA SER A 164 1.25 -39.79 -17.37
C SER A 164 1.86 -38.63 -18.17
N VAL A 165 2.90 -37.97 -17.67
CA VAL A 165 3.61 -36.92 -18.43
C VAL A 165 4.28 -37.50 -19.67
N VAL A 166 4.92 -38.67 -19.56
CA VAL A 166 5.51 -39.38 -20.72
C VAL A 166 4.44 -39.79 -21.74
N ALA A 167 3.27 -40.24 -21.30
CA ALA A 167 2.16 -40.57 -22.19
C ALA A 167 1.61 -39.33 -22.91
N CYS A 168 1.46 -38.19 -22.21
CA CYS A 168 1.01 -36.94 -22.80
C CYS A 168 1.96 -36.35 -23.85
N LEU A 169 3.25 -36.67 -23.73
CA LEU A 169 4.31 -36.18 -24.61
C LEU A 169 4.94 -37.34 -25.42
N SER A 170 4.17 -38.41 -25.68
CA SER A 170 4.64 -39.63 -26.37
C SER A 170 5.33 -39.32 -27.71
N MET A 171 4.85 -38.31 -28.43
CA MET A 171 5.36 -37.83 -29.72
C MET A 171 6.81 -37.33 -29.70
N PHE A 172 7.37 -37.03 -28.52
CA PHE A 172 8.74 -36.51 -28.36
C PHE A 172 9.77 -37.58 -27.97
N GLY A 173 9.31 -38.82 -27.74
CA GLY A 173 10.13 -39.96 -27.33
C GLY A 173 10.29 -40.06 -25.82
N SER A 174 9.93 -41.23 -25.28
CA SER A 174 9.86 -41.48 -23.83
C SER A 174 11.15 -41.21 -23.07
N ARG A 175 12.31 -41.55 -23.65
CA ARG A 175 13.63 -41.30 -23.05
C ARG A 175 13.92 -39.81 -22.89
N LYS A 176 13.69 -39.01 -23.94
CA LYS A 176 13.93 -37.55 -23.91
C LYS A 176 13.02 -36.86 -22.90
N VAL A 177 11.75 -37.29 -22.81
CA VAL A 177 10.80 -36.74 -21.83
C VAL A 177 11.25 -37.05 -20.40
N LYS A 178 11.75 -38.26 -20.14
CA LYS A 178 12.29 -38.64 -18.81
C LYS A 178 13.53 -37.83 -18.45
N GLU A 179 14.46 -37.65 -19.39
CA GLU A 179 15.65 -36.82 -19.20
C GLU A 179 15.26 -35.36 -18.87
N ALA A 180 14.23 -34.81 -19.54
CA ALA A 180 13.70 -33.48 -19.24
C ALA A 180 13.06 -33.39 -17.84
N ILE A 181 12.29 -34.41 -17.43
CA ILE A 181 11.71 -34.48 -16.07
C ILE A 181 12.80 -34.51 -15.01
N GLU A 182 13.85 -35.32 -15.19
CA GLU A 182 14.98 -35.40 -14.26
C GLU A 182 15.82 -34.12 -14.21
N SER A 183 15.96 -33.43 -15.34
CA SER A 183 16.60 -32.11 -15.42
C SER A 183 15.81 -31.07 -14.61
N LEU A 184 14.49 -31.00 -14.81
CA LEU A 184 13.59 -30.11 -14.08
C LEU A 184 13.53 -30.40 -12.58
N GLY A 185 13.64 -31.67 -12.19
CA GLY A 185 13.76 -32.06 -10.78
C GLY A 185 15.05 -31.55 -10.14
N ARG A 186 16.18 -31.65 -10.86
CA ARG A 186 17.49 -31.15 -10.40
C ARG A 186 17.57 -29.62 -10.33
N SER A 187 16.87 -28.91 -11.20
CA SER A 187 16.80 -27.45 -11.18
C SER A 187 15.81 -26.88 -10.17
N GLY A 188 15.07 -27.74 -9.45
CA GLY A 188 14.09 -27.30 -8.46
C GLY A 188 12.84 -26.67 -9.06
N LEU A 189 12.50 -27.02 -10.31
CA LEU A 189 11.29 -26.53 -11.00
C LEU A 189 10.15 -27.56 -10.97
N LEU A 190 10.46 -28.81 -10.63
CA LEU A 190 9.51 -29.92 -10.54
C LEU A 190 9.75 -30.71 -9.26
N PHE A 191 8.69 -30.88 -8.46
CA PHE A 191 8.78 -31.51 -7.15
C PHE A 191 7.91 -32.77 -7.10
N GLU A 192 8.47 -33.89 -6.67
CA GLU A 192 7.72 -35.14 -6.51
C GLU A 192 7.07 -35.23 -5.13
N ARG A 193 5.78 -35.56 -5.10
CA ARG A 193 5.03 -35.83 -3.86
C ARG A 193 5.30 -37.26 -3.39
N GLY A 194 5.90 -37.38 -2.20
CA GLY A 194 6.11 -38.66 -1.53
C GLY A 194 4.81 -39.46 -1.40
N GLY A 195 4.84 -40.73 -1.78
CA GLY A 195 3.72 -41.69 -1.69
C GLY A 195 2.92 -41.91 -2.97
N THR A 196 2.70 -40.88 -3.81
CA THR A 196 1.94 -41.00 -5.07
C THR A 196 2.79 -40.87 -6.33
N GLY A 197 4.01 -40.34 -6.21
CA GLY A 197 4.90 -40.07 -7.36
C GLY A 197 4.35 -39.00 -8.31
N ALA A 198 3.41 -38.18 -7.83
CA ALA A 198 2.83 -37.08 -8.58
C ALA A 198 3.71 -35.83 -8.47
N TYR A 199 3.94 -35.16 -9.58
CA TYR A 199 4.72 -33.94 -9.68
C TYR A 199 3.89 -32.69 -9.43
N ARG A 200 4.50 -31.70 -8.80
CA ARG A 200 3.97 -30.35 -8.68
C ARG A 200 4.99 -29.34 -9.18
N LEU A 201 4.51 -28.21 -9.68
CA LEU A 201 5.34 -27.04 -9.99
C LEU A 201 5.80 -26.27 -8.74
N TRP A 202 5.54 -26.82 -7.55
CA TRP A 202 5.92 -26.22 -6.29
C TRP A 202 6.19 -27.27 -5.23
N PRO A 203 6.98 -26.93 -4.19
CA PRO A 203 7.31 -27.85 -3.11
C PRO A 203 6.07 -28.41 -2.41
N THR A 204 6.13 -29.66 -1.96
CA THR A 204 5.08 -30.30 -1.15
C THR A 204 4.82 -29.62 0.20
N SER A 205 5.78 -28.85 0.70
CA SER A 205 5.65 -27.98 1.88
C SER A 205 4.85 -26.70 1.63
N SER A 206 4.35 -26.48 0.40
CA SER A 206 3.61 -25.27 0.10
C SER A 206 2.34 -25.15 0.92
N ILE A 207 2.09 -23.95 1.43
CA ILE A 207 1.00 -23.67 2.35
C ILE A 207 -0.34 -23.69 1.61
N ASN A 208 -1.34 -24.30 2.23
CA ASN A 208 -2.72 -24.13 1.80
C ASN A 208 -3.26 -22.77 2.30
N LEU A 209 -2.96 -21.71 1.53
CA LEU A 209 -3.38 -20.35 1.89
C LEU A 209 -4.92 -20.22 2.01
N GLN A 210 -5.68 -20.94 1.18
CA GLN A 210 -7.13 -20.92 1.25
C GLN A 210 -7.65 -21.50 2.56
N GLY A 211 -7.08 -22.63 2.99
CA GLY A 211 -7.38 -23.23 4.30
C GLY A 211 -7.06 -22.27 5.45
N ALA A 212 -5.91 -21.59 5.38
CA ALA A 212 -5.51 -20.59 6.37
C ALA A 212 -6.49 -19.40 6.43
N VAL A 213 -6.94 -18.89 5.27
CA VAL A 213 -7.93 -17.80 5.19
C VAL A 213 -9.30 -18.23 5.72
N GLU A 214 -9.76 -19.44 5.42
CA GLU A 214 -11.02 -19.95 5.95
C GLU A 214 -10.96 -20.17 7.47
N ALA A 215 -9.83 -20.64 7.99
CA ALA A 215 -9.58 -20.69 9.43
C ALA A 215 -9.60 -19.28 10.04
N ALA A 216 -8.92 -18.33 9.42
CA ALA A 216 -8.88 -16.93 9.85
C ALA A 216 -10.29 -16.31 9.89
N LYS A 217 -11.11 -16.51 8.86
CA LYS A 217 -12.49 -16.01 8.81
C LYS A 217 -13.36 -16.51 9.97
N ARG A 218 -13.18 -17.78 10.37
CA ARG A 218 -13.89 -18.40 11.50
C ARG A 218 -13.41 -17.84 12.83
N THR A 219 -12.09 -17.69 12.99
CA THR A 219 -11.49 -17.20 14.25
C THR A 219 -11.71 -15.71 14.46
N VAL A 220 -11.53 -14.88 13.43
CA VAL A 220 -11.72 -13.42 13.50
C VAL A 220 -13.18 -13.07 13.75
N GLY A 221 -14.13 -13.84 13.19
CA GLY A 221 -15.55 -13.57 13.38
C GLY A 221 -15.98 -12.18 12.91
N THR A 222 -17.09 -11.67 13.44
CA THR A 222 -17.58 -10.32 13.16
C THR A 222 -16.84 -9.27 13.98
N ILE A 223 -16.55 -8.11 13.39
CA ILE A 223 -16.00 -6.98 14.14
C ILE A 223 -17.12 -6.37 14.97
N GLU A 224 -16.95 -6.39 16.30
CA GLU A 224 -17.94 -5.84 17.25
C GLU A 224 -17.79 -4.33 17.45
N ALA A 225 -16.55 -3.81 17.38
CA ALA A 225 -16.25 -2.39 17.57
C ALA A 225 -15.28 -1.90 16.48
N VAL A 226 -15.78 -1.05 15.57
CA VAL A 226 -15.01 -0.58 14.41
C VAL A 226 -14.12 0.61 14.80
N GLY A 227 -14.63 1.59 15.54
CA GLY A 227 -13.90 2.78 15.95
C GLY A 227 -12.59 2.49 16.68
N PRO A 228 -12.59 1.72 17.78
CA PRO A 228 -11.36 1.36 18.50
C PRO A 228 -10.38 0.54 17.64
N ALA A 229 -10.88 -0.37 16.81
CA ALA A 229 -10.04 -1.21 15.96
C ALA A 229 -9.41 -0.41 14.81
N LEU A 230 -10.17 0.52 14.23
CA LEU A 230 -9.69 1.46 13.22
C LEU A 230 -8.64 2.41 13.81
N GLY A 231 -8.88 2.94 15.01
CA GLY A 231 -7.92 3.81 15.71
C GLY A 231 -6.56 3.16 15.99
N ARG A 232 -6.49 1.83 16.12
CA ARG A 232 -5.22 1.08 16.25
C ARG A 232 -4.48 0.90 14.92
N LEU A 233 -5.20 0.95 13.80
CA LEU A 233 -4.61 0.82 12.46
C LEU A 233 -4.24 2.16 11.83
N LEU A 234 -4.87 3.25 12.28
CA LEU A 234 -4.58 4.60 11.82
C LEU A 234 -3.46 5.20 12.67
N ASP A 235 -2.37 5.55 12.01
CA ASP A 235 -1.27 6.28 12.64
C ASP A 235 -1.65 7.75 12.86
N GLY A 236 -1.10 8.35 13.92
CA GLY A 236 -1.19 9.79 14.10
C GLY A 236 -0.39 10.54 13.02
N GLU A 237 -0.93 11.65 12.54
CA GLU A 237 -0.29 12.47 11.50
C GLU A 237 0.04 13.88 12.01
N MET A 238 0.96 14.58 11.33
CA MET A 238 1.25 15.99 11.62
C MET A 238 0.63 16.89 10.55
N VAL A 239 -0.16 17.87 10.97
CA VAL A 239 -0.76 18.86 10.07
C VAL A 239 0.01 20.17 10.16
N LEU A 240 0.75 20.48 9.09
CA LEU A 240 1.60 21.68 9.03
C LEU A 240 0.79 22.96 8.73
N ALA A 241 1.08 24.02 9.49
CA ALA A 241 0.56 25.37 9.29
C ALA A 241 1.24 26.09 8.11
N ARG A 242 1.16 25.55 6.89
CA ARG A 242 1.97 25.99 5.73
C ARG A 242 1.85 27.48 5.42
N ARG A 243 0.62 28.03 5.42
CA ARG A 243 0.40 29.46 5.15
C ARG A 243 0.95 30.33 6.29
N HIS A 244 0.81 29.88 7.53
CA HIS A 244 1.37 30.58 8.68
C HIS A 244 2.91 30.60 8.59
N TYR A 245 3.54 29.46 8.31
CA TYR A 245 4.98 29.35 8.10
C TYR A 245 5.49 30.31 7.02
N LEU A 246 4.86 30.37 5.85
CA LEU A 246 5.27 31.29 4.78
C LEU A 246 5.14 32.78 5.17
N LYS A 247 4.20 33.12 6.07
CA LYS A 247 3.98 34.50 6.52
C LYS A 247 4.90 34.91 7.67
N THR A 248 5.02 34.07 8.69
CA THR A 248 5.74 34.39 9.94
C THR A 248 7.16 33.83 9.97
N GLY A 249 7.47 32.87 9.10
CA GLY A 249 8.72 32.12 9.12
C GLY A 249 8.79 31.02 10.18
N THR A 250 7.82 30.94 11.10
CA THR A 250 7.83 29.98 12.20
C THR A 250 7.09 28.71 11.80
N MET A 251 7.79 27.58 11.79
CA MET A 251 7.15 26.28 11.53
C MET A 251 6.30 25.89 12.74
N ARG A 252 5.00 25.70 12.49
CA ARG A 252 4.03 25.21 13.46
C ARG A 252 3.23 24.06 12.90
N TYR A 253 2.83 23.16 13.77
CA TYR A 253 2.02 22.01 13.39
C TYR A 253 1.09 21.60 14.51
N PHE A 254 0.01 20.93 14.12
CA PHE A 254 -0.89 20.26 15.04
C PHE A 254 -0.70 18.75 14.89
N GLU A 255 -0.77 18.02 15.99
CA GLU A 255 -0.82 16.56 15.99
C GLU A 255 -2.26 16.11 15.74
N LEU A 256 -2.46 15.23 14.75
CA LEU A 256 -3.74 14.60 14.43
C LEU A 256 -3.82 13.24 15.13
N ARG A 257 -4.83 13.08 15.98
CA ARG A 257 -5.12 11.85 16.71
C ARG A 257 -6.47 11.29 16.28
N TYR A 258 -6.56 9.98 16.24
CA TYR A 258 -7.83 9.25 16.16
C TYR A 258 -8.16 8.71 17.54
N ALA A 259 -9.41 8.86 17.97
CA ALA A 259 -9.86 8.37 19.26
C ALA A 259 -11.25 7.74 19.12
N ALA A 260 -11.52 6.66 19.86
CA ALA A 260 -12.89 6.21 20.03
C ALA A 260 -13.72 7.31 20.71
N ALA A 261 -15.03 7.29 20.50
CA ALA A 261 -15.93 8.31 21.04
C ALA A 261 -15.81 8.50 22.57
N GLU A 262 -15.74 7.40 23.32
CA GLU A 262 -15.51 7.44 24.78
C GLU A 262 -14.13 8.00 25.19
N ASP A 263 -13.14 7.95 24.30
CA ASP A 263 -11.75 8.28 24.59
C ASP A 263 -11.36 9.71 24.19
N VAL A 264 -12.29 10.53 23.67
CA VAL A 264 -11.98 11.89 23.20
C VAL A 264 -11.34 12.74 24.30
N ALA A 265 -11.89 12.73 25.52
CA ALA A 265 -11.34 13.47 26.66
C ALA A 265 -9.99 12.90 27.14
N ALA A 266 -9.80 11.57 27.10
CA ALA A 266 -8.51 10.97 27.40
C ALA A 266 -7.45 11.38 26.34
N ALA A 267 -7.86 11.45 25.07
CA ALA A 267 -7.01 11.85 23.96
C ALA A 267 -6.53 13.30 24.02
N THR A 268 -7.30 14.23 24.61
CA THR A 268 -6.84 15.62 24.83
C THR A 268 -5.80 15.72 25.94
N SER A 269 -5.92 14.92 26.99
CA SER A 269 -5.02 14.96 28.16
C SER A 269 -3.62 14.39 27.91
N ARG A 270 -3.45 13.59 26.84
CA ARG A 270 -2.15 13.04 26.45
C ARG A 270 -1.18 14.17 26.05
N PRO A 271 0.03 14.26 26.64
CA PRO A 271 1.01 15.29 26.29
C PRO A 271 1.31 15.35 24.80
N THR A 272 1.65 16.54 24.29
CA THR A 272 2.09 16.75 22.91
C THR A 272 3.19 17.80 22.85
N GLU A 273 4.10 17.65 21.90
CA GLU A 273 5.10 18.66 21.56
C GLU A 273 4.61 19.63 20.45
N ALA A 274 3.43 19.35 19.87
CA ALA A 274 2.82 20.17 18.84
C ALA A 274 2.29 21.50 19.38
N ASP A 275 2.02 22.46 18.48
CA ASP A 275 1.43 23.76 18.84
C ASP A 275 -0.08 23.66 19.17
N GLY A 276 -0.69 22.54 18.83
CA GLY A 276 -2.08 22.20 19.09
C GLY A 276 -2.40 20.76 18.70
N LEU A 277 -3.66 20.37 18.95
CA LEU A 277 -4.17 19.03 18.73
C LEU A 277 -5.39 19.07 17.81
N ILE A 278 -5.47 18.09 16.92
CA ILE A 278 -6.69 17.75 16.20
C ILE A 278 -7.09 16.34 16.63
N ILE A 279 -8.32 16.15 17.07
CA ILE A 279 -8.83 14.83 17.43
C ILE A 279 -10.00 14.51 16.52
N LEU A 280 -9.89 13.42 15.75
CA LEU A 280 -11.00 12.85 14.99
C LEU A 280 -11.64 11.74 15.82
N SER A 281 -12.89 11.96 16.22
CA SER A 281 -13.68 10.99 16.97
C SER A 281 -14.21 9.90 16.05
N LEU A 282 -14.00 8.65 16.43
CA LEU A 282 -14.46 7.44 15.76
C LEU A 282 -15.63 6.86 16.57
N ALA A 283 -16.85 7.00 16.04
CA ALA A 283 -18.06 6.43 16.63
C ALA A 283 -18.62 5.35 15.71
N ASP A 284 -19.08 4.23 16.24
CA ASP A 284 -19.75 3.17 15.46
C ASP A 284 -21.23 3.50 15.26
N GLN A 285 -21.82 4.21 16.21
CA GLN A 285 -23.24 4.57 16.23
C GLN A 285 -23.44 6.05 16.56
N LYS A 286 -24.66 6.53 16.35
CA LYS A 286 -25.00 7.95 16.57
C LYS A 286 -24.97 8.31 18.05
N GLU A 287 -25.38 7.42 18.95
CA GLU A 287 -25.32 7.67 20.40
C GLU A 287 -23.88 7.93 20.87
N GLN A 288 -22.92 7.15 20.37
CA GLN A 288 -21.50 7.36 20.66
C GLN A 288 -21.00 8.70 20.11
N GLN A 289 -21.43 9.10 18.91
CA GLN A 289 -21.09 10.40 18.34
C GLN A 289 -21.56 11.56 19.24
N GLU A 290 -22.76 11.44 19.83
CA GLU A 290 -23.27 12.43 20.79
C GLU A 290 -22.45 12.44 22.10
N HIS A 291 -22.03 11.29 22.64
CA HIS A 291 -21.11 11.28 23.79
C HIS A 291 -19.78 11.98 23.47
N ALA A 292 -19.24 11.80 22.26
CA ALA A 292 -18.04 12.52 21.83
C ALA A 292 -18.27 14.04 21.71
N ARG A 293 -19.47 14.46 21.28
CA ARG A 293 -19.89 15.87 21.26
C ARG A 293 -19.94 16.44 22.68
N GLU A 294 -20.54 15.74 23.63
CA GLU A 294 -20.59 16.14 25.04
C GLU A 294 -19.17 16.32 25.63
N ALA A 295 -18.28 15.37 25.34
CA ALA A 295 -16.87 15.48 25.73
C ALA A 295 -16.17 16.69 25.09
N ALA A 296 -16.50 17.02 23.83
CA ALA A 296 -15.92 18.14 23.10
C ALA A 296 -16.34 19.52 23.65
N VAL A 297 -17.55 19.62 24.21
CA VAL A 297 -18.06 20.86 24.84
C VAL A 297 -17.76 20.95 26.33
N ALA A 298 -17.23 19.88 26.94
CA ALA A 298 -16.86 19.87 28.35
C ALA A 298 -15.82 20.96 28.65
N PRO A 299 -15.88 21.64 29.83
CA PRO A 299 -15.00 22.76 30.14
C PRO A 299 -13.51 22.45 30.05
N GLN A 300 -13.09 21.21 30.33
CA GLN A 300 -11.67 20.82 30.24
C GLN A 300 -11.15 20.85 28.80
N VAL A 301 -12.03 20.66 27.82
CA VAL A 301 -11.71 20.63 26.39
C VAL A 301 -12.01 21.97 25.75
N ALA A 302 -13.22 22.50 25.98
CA ALA A 302 -13.67 23.78 25.45
C ALA A 302 -12.81 24.97 25.93
N GLY A 303 -12.20 24.86 27.12
CA GLY A 303 -11.31 25.88 27.66
C GLY A 303 -9.93 25.94 26.98
N GLU A 304 -9.57 24.96 26.14
CA GLU A 304 -8.25 24.90 25.52
C GLU A 304 -8.28 25.30 24.03
N PRO A 305 -7.83 26.52 23.68
CA PRO A 305 -7.93 27.07 22.31
C PRO A 305 -6.98 26.40 21.31
N SER A 306 -6.26 25.37 21.74
CA SER A 306 -5.33 24.60 20.90
C SER A 306 -5.89 23.30 20.39
N ILE A 307 -7.11 22.97 20.81
CA ILE A 307 -7.74 21.70 20.52
C ILE A 307 -8.86 21.94 19.52
N LEU A 308 -8.79 21.21 18.42
CA LEU A 308 -9.85 21.12 17.42
C LEU A 308 -10.38 19.70 17.42
N ILE A 309 -11.69 19.52 17.54
CA ILE A 309 -12.32 18.20 17.51
C ILE A 309 -13.14 18.07 16.24
N GLY A 310 -12.94 16.99 15.50
CA GLY A 310 -13.79 16.59 14.39
C GLY A 310 -14.60 15.36 14.75
N LEU A 311 -15.92 15.48 14.76
CA LEU A 311 -16.85 14.37 14.90
C LEU A 311 -17.11 13.78 13.51
N LEU A 312 -16.56 12.59 13.26
CA LEU A 312 -16.86 11.84 12.04
C LEU A 312 -18.28 11.26 12.10
N PRO A 313 -18.90 10.95 10.94
CA PRO A 313 -20.14 10.21 10.94
C PRO A 313 -19.85 8.75 11.35
N PRO A 314 -20.88 7.98 11.73
CA PRO A 314 -20.70 6.59 12.16
C PRO A 314 -19.84 5.76 11.20
N VAL A 315 -18.78 5.13 11.72
CA VAL A 315 -17.78 4.40 10.92
C VAL A 315 -18.13 2.93 10.71
N TRP A 316 -19.30 2.46 11.19
CA TRP A 316 -19.73 1.06 11.10
C TRP A 316 -19.69 0.50 9.68
N GLN A 317 -19.95 1.33 8.66
CA GLN A 317 -19.85 0.93 7.26
C GLN A 317 -18.46 0.42 6.84
N LEU A 318 -17.41 0.74 7.62
CA LEU A 318 -16.05 0.26 7.39
C LEU A 318 -15.80 -1.14 7.95
N ALA A 319 -16.76 -1.75 8.67
CA ALA A 319 -16.60 -3.06 9.32
C ALA A 319 -16.11 -4.15 8.36
N ALA A 320 -16.65 -4.21 7.15
CA ALA A 320 -16.27 -5.21 6.16
C ALA A 320 -14.80 -5.03 5.70
N TYR A 321 -14.42 -3.80 5.37
CA TYR A 321 -13.04 -3.47 4.96
C TYR A 321 -12.03 -3.71 6.08
N LEU A 322 -12.39 -3.35 7.31
CA LEU A 322 -11.57 -3.60 8.49
C LEU A 322 -11.41 -5.10 8.73
N ARG A 323 -12.49 -5.87 8.63
CA ARG A 323 -12.46 -7.34 8.77
C ARG A 323 -11.50 -7.98 7.79
N ASP A 324 -11.48 -7.53 6.54
CA ASP A 324 -10.57 -8.05 5.52
C ASP A 324 -9.10 -7.81 5.90
N VAL A 325 -8.76 -6.63 6.42
CA VAL A 325 -7.39 -6.33 6.90
C VAL A 325 -7.02 -7.28 8.05
N VAL A 326 -7.90 -7.42 9.04
CA VAL A 326 -7.66 -8.26 10.22
C VAL A 326 -7.52 -9.74 9.85
N ILE A 327 -8.31 -10.24 8.90
CA ILE A 327 -8.20 -11.62 8.39
C ILE A 327 -6.80 -11.88 7.84
N TRP A 328 -6.30 -11.00 6.97
CA TRP A 328 -4.99 -11.22 6.34
C TRP A 328 -3.83 -11.03 7.31
N GLN A 329 -3.92 -10.09 8.26
CA GLN A 329 -2.95 -9.96 9.36
C GLN A 329 -2.94 -11.19 10.27
N TRP A 330 -4.11 -11.79 10.52
CA TRP A 330 -4.21 -13.04 11.27
C TRP A 330 -3.51 -14.18 10.51
N VAL A 331 -3.74 -14.30 9.20
CA VAL A 331 -3.06 -15.32 8.37
C VAL A 331 -1.55 -15.16 8.43
N GLU A 332 -1.04 -13.93 8.29
CA GLU A 332 0.39 -13.62 8.42
C GLU A 332 0.95 -14.04 9.79
N SER A 333 0.23 -13.71 10.87
CA SER A 333 0.70 -13.95 12.24
C SER A 333 0.56 -15.41 12.70
N ASN A 334 -0.38 -16.18 12.13
CA ASN A 334 -0.74 -17.52 12.60
C ASN A 334 -0.38 -18.64 11.62
N THR A 335 0.41 -18.34 10.57
CA THR A 335 0.89 -19.33 9.62
C THR A 335 2.42 -19.32 9.58
N PRO A 336 3.11 -19.97 10.54
CA PRO A 336 4.58 -19.96 10.65
C PRO A 336 5.29 -20.48 9.39
N ASP A 337 4.63 -21.41 8.69
CA ASP A 337 5.15 -22.00 7.46
C ASP A 337 5.35 -20.98 6.33
N LEU A 338 4.76 -19.77 6.42
CA LEU A 338 4.93 -18.69 5.43
C LEU A 338 6.40 -18.33 5.23
N ALA A 339 7.24 -18.50 6.26
CA ALA A 339 8.68 -18.28 6.17
C ALA A 339 9.39 -19.20 5.16
N ASN A 340 8.76 -20.32 4.78
CA ASN A 340 9.33 -21.32 3.87
C ASN A 340 8.65 -21.35 2.48
N ASP A 341 7.68 -20.45 2.21
CA ASP A 341 7.01 -20.32 0.91
C ASP A 341 6.91 -18.85 0.49
N ASP A 342 7.94 -18.37 -0.22
CA ASP A 342 8.05 -16.99 -0.70
C ASP A 342 6.84 -16.54 -1.53
N PHE A 343 6.26 -17.44 -2.32
CA PHE A 343 5.10 -17.14 -3.13
C PHE A 343 3.87 -16.88 -2.26
N ALA A 344 3.62 -17.76 -1.28
CA ALA A 344 2.51 -17.59 -0.34
C ALA A 344 2.69 -16.34 0.53
N SER A 345 3.91 -16.08 1.02
CA SER A 345 4.24 -14.88 1.80
C SER A 345 4.03 -13.60 0.99
N ALA A 346 4.51 -13.56 -0.27
CA ALA A 346 4.32 -12.41 -1.14
C ALA A 346 2.84 -12.16 -1.45
N GLU A 347 2.03 -13.21 -1.60
CA GLU A 347 0.60 -13.07 -1.82
C GLU A 347 -0.13 -12.56 -0.58
N VAL A 348 0.19 -13.06 0.62
CA VAL A 348 -0.37 -12.55 1.89
C VAL A 348 -0.10 -11.05 2.02
N GLN A 349 1.15 -10.61 1.81
CA GLN A 349 1.46 -9.19 1.91
C GLN A 349 0.79 -8.35 0.81
N ARG A 350 0.65 -8.88 -0.42
CA ARG A 350 -0.14 -8.21 -1.47
C ARG A 350 -1.59 -7.99 -1.01
N GLN A 351 -2.19 -8.98 -0.37
CA GLN A 351 -3.57 -8.90 0.11
C GLN A 351 -3.71 -7.93 1.29
N ILE A 352 -2.78 -7.93 2.26
CA ILE A 352 -2.75 -6.94 3.35
C ILE A 352 -2.64 -5.52 2.80
N THR A 353 -1.73 -5.30 1.86
CA THR A 353 -1.54 -3.97 1.25
C THR A 353 -2.81 -3.53 0.52
N ARG A 354 -3.42 -4.43 -0.26
CA ARG A 354 -4.66 -4.14 -1.00
C ARG A 354 -5.84 -3.85 -0.08
N SER A 355 -6.06 -4.66 0.96
CA SER A 355 -7.17 -4.47 1.90
C SER A 355 -7.00 -3.19 2.73
N ARG A 356 -5.76 -2.87 3.14
CA ARG A 356 -5.45 -1.58 3.79
C ARG A 356 -5.72 -0.40 2.88
N GLN A 357 -5.34 -0.47 1.60
CA GLN A 357 -5.62 0.59 0.63
C GLN A 357 -7.12 0.79 0.42
N ALA A 358 -7.90 -0.30 0.35
CA ALA A 358 -9.36 -0.23 0.24
C ALA A 358 -9.99 0.41 1.48
N LEU A 359 -9.59 0.00 2.69
CA LEU A 359 -10.04 0.60 3.94
C LEU A 359 -9.69 2.10 3.99
N ARG A 360 -8.45 2.46 3.66
CA ARG A 360 -7.98 3.85 3.64
C ARG A 360 -8.76 4.70 2.66
N GLY A 361 -9.02 4.20 1.44
CA GLY A 361 -9.81 4.93 0.45
C GLY A 361 -11.23 5.25 0.92
N GLN A 362 -11.89 4.31 1.61
CA GLN A 362 -13.22 4.53 2.20
C GLN A 362 -13.17 5.47 3.41
N PHE A 363 -12.12 5.37 4.22
CA PHE A 363 -11.93 6.27 5.36
C PHE A 363 -11.62 7.71 4.93
N GLU A 364 -10.80 7.89 3.89
CA GLU A 364 -10.52 9.21 3.30
C GLU A 364 -11.78 9.87 2.76
N GLU A 365 -12.68 9.09 2.16
CA GLU A 365 -13.98 9.59 1.70
C GLU A 365 -14.86 10.11 2.85
N LEU A 366 -14.79 9.49 4.04
CA LEU A 366 -15.47 9.98 5.24
C LEU A 366 -14.85 11.25 5.83
N THR A 367 -13.53 11.42 5.68
CA THR A 367 -12.76 12.51 6.31
C THR A 367 -12.50 13.71 5.39
N LYS A 368 -12.94 13.67 4.13
CA LYS A 368 -12.80 14.79 3.17
C LYS A 368 -13.40 16.08 3.69
N VAL A 369 -12.54 17.06 3.97
CA VAL A 369 -12.93 18.42 4.40
C VAL A 369 -13.22 19.29 3.19
N GLY A 370 -14.45 19.80 3.05
CA GLY A 370 -14.79 20.88 2.11
C GLY A 370 -15.90 20.59 1.09
N THR A 371 -16.48 19.39 1.04
CA THR A 371 -17.65 19.09 0.19
C THR A 371 -18.61 18.16 0.94
N GLY A 372 -19.65 18.74 1.56
CA GLY A 372 -20.69 18.01 2.28
C GLY A 372 -20.44 17.83 3.78
N GLU A 373 -21.52 17.80 4.54
CA GLU A 373 -21.67 17.75 6.01
C GLU A 373 -21.10 16.48 6.68
N ARG A 374 -19.90 16.02 6.31
CA ARG A 374 -19.40 14.72 6.80
C ARG A 374 -18.70 14.82 8.14
N VAL A 375 -17.90 15.86 8.37
CA VAL A 375 -17.20 16.07 9.64
C VAL A 375 -17.75 17.31 10.30
N GLU A 376 -18.28 17.14 11.51
CA GLU A 376 -18.66 18.26 12.34
C GLU A 376 -17.47 18.71 13.19
N TRP A 377 -17.09 19.96 13.04
CA TRP A 377 -15.95 20.52 13.76
C TRP A 377 -16.42 21.29 14.99
N ILE A 378 -15.76 21.05 16.11
CA ILE A 378 -15.96 21.74 17.38
C ILE A 378 -14.65 22.40 17.80
N TYR A 379 -14.71 23.70 18.08
CA TYR A 379 -13.60 24.51 18.55
C TYR A 379 -14.09 25.38 19.71
N GLU A 380 -13.36 25.38 20.83
CA GLU A 380 -13.75 26.11 22.06
C GLU A 380 -15.19 25.81 22.53
N GLY A 381 -15.62 24.55 22.38
CA GLY A 381 -16.95 24.07 22.76
C GLY A 381 -18.10 24.57 21.88
N ARG A 382 -17.80 25.11 20.70
CA ARG A 382 -18.81 25.58 19.74
C ARG A 382 -18.61 24.95 18.37
N ALA A 383 -19.69 24.84 17.61
CA ALA A 383 -19.62 24.45 16.21
C ALA A 383 -18.69 25.42 15.44
N PHE A 384 -17.78 24.85 14.67
CA PHE A 384 -16.73 25.58 13.96
C PHE A 384 -16.88 25.37 12.46
N GLU A 385 -17.26 26.42 11.74
CA GLU A 385 -17.37 26.35 10.29
C GLU A 385 -15.97 26.36 9.64
N THR A 386 -15.59 25.23 9.06
CA THR A 386 -14.30 25.09 8.40
C THR A 386 -14.34 25.55 6.95
N VAL A 387 -13.43 26.45 6.56
CA VAL A 387 -13.28 26.88 5.15
C VAL A 387 -11.97 26.36 4.55
N GLY A 388 -12.05 25.26 3.81
CA GLY A 388 -10.92 24.62 3.11
C GLY A 388 -10.33 23.44 3.89
N ASN A 389 -9.14 22.98 3.51
CA ASN A 389 -8.52 21.78 4.08
C ASN A 389 -7.85 22.00 5.46
N LEU A 390 -7.51 20.90 6.14
CA LEU A 390 -6.84 20.92 7.46
C LEU A 390 -5.62 21.85 7.54
N PRO A 391 -4.66 21.86 6.59
CA PRO A 391 -3.54 22.81 6.63
C PRO A 391 -3.95 24.28 6.67
N LYS A 392 -5.05 24.64 6.00
CA LYS A 392 -5.57 26.02 6.00
C LYS A 392 -6.21 26.36 7.35
N ILE A 393 -6.98 25.44 7.92
CA ILE A 393 -7.57 25.56 9.27
C ILE A 393 -6.46 25.72 10.31
N VAL A 394 -5.48 24.83 10.33
CA VAL A 394 -4.34 24.89 11.27
C VAL A 394 -3.56 26.18 11.10
N SER A 395 -3.37 26.66 9.87
CA SER A 395 -2.72 27.96 9.64
C SER A 395 -3.52 29.12 10.24
N GLN A 396 -4.85 29.05 10.20
CA GLN A 396 -5.72 30.06 10.81
C GLN A 396 -5.63 30.00 12.34
N LEU A 397 -5.83 28.82 12.93
CA LEU A 397 -5.69 28.61 14.38
C LEU A 397 -4.33 29.06 14.90
N CYS A 398 -3.23 28.75 14.21
CA CYS A 398 -1.90 29.25 14.59
C CYS A 398 -1.79 30.78 14.56
N SER A 399 -2.54 31.45 13.69
CA SER A 399 -2.55 32.91 13.63
C SER A 399 -3.34 33.51 14.81
N ASP A 400 -4.41 32.83 15.22
CA ASP A 400 -5.27 33.25 16.33
C ASP A 400 -4.66 32.91 17.71
N LEU A 401 -3.92 31.81 17.79
CA LEU A 401 -3.18 31.40 18.99
C LEU A 401 -1.95 32.26 19.27
N TYR A 402 -1.31 32.78 18.23
CA TYR A 402 -0.05 33.53 18.32
C TYR A 402 -0.14 34.91 17.64
N PRO A 403 -1.10 35.77 18.02
CA PRO A 403 -1.33 37.05 17.35
C PRO A 403 -0.17 38.03 17.56
N LEU A 404 0.65 37.84 18.60
CA LEU A 404 1.80 38.70 18.93
C LEU A 404 3.14 38.09 18.50
N ALA A 405 3.11 37.06 17.65
CA ALA A 405 4.33 36.42 17.17
C ALA A 405 5.14 37.32 16.23
N PRO A 406 6.47 37.34 16.40
CA PRO A 406 7.37 37.89 15.39
C PRO A 406 7.23 37.18 14.04
N SER A 407 7.43 37.94 12.98
CA SER A 407 7.50 37.46 11.61
C SER A 407 8.96 37.46 11.13
N VAL A 408 9.71 36.41 11.47
CA VAL A 408 11.13 36.26 11.12
C VAL A 408 11.32 35.08 10.18
N THR A 409 11.56 35.35 8.90
CA THR A 409 11.71 34.31 7.86
C THR A 409 13.13 33.76 7.73
N ASN A 410 14.10 34.27 8.50
CA ASN A 410 15.47 33.77 8.43
C ASN A 410 15.57 32.44 9.19
N GLU A 411 15.77 31.36 8.44
CA GLU A 411 15.90 30.00 9.00
C GLU A 411 17.14 29.82 9.90
N LEU A 412 18.17 30.65 9.78
CA LEU A 412 19.32 30.63 10.69
C LEU A 412 18.97 31.17 12.09
N VAL A 413 17.80 31.80 12.22
CA VAL A 413 17.29 32.36 13.48
C VAL A 413 16.05 31.60 13.95
N ASN A 414 15.14 31.26 13.04
CA ASN A 414 13.83 30.71 13.36
C ASN A 414 13.77 29.18 13.18
N ARG A 415 14.61 28.45 13.94
CA ARG A 415 14.63 26.98 14.03
C ARG A 415 14.76 26.53 15.48
N ASN A 416 14.15 25.40 15.84
CA ASN A 416 14.23 24.82 17.19
C ASN A 416 15.65 24.34 17.56
N VAL A 417 16.48 24.00 16.56
CA VAL A 417 17.89 23.60 16.76
C VAL A 417 18.76 24.35 15.75
N LEU A 418 19.70 25.14 16.27
CA LEU A 418 20.67 25.87 15.46
C LEU A 418 21.88 24.99 15.11
N SER A 419 22.43 25.19 13.91
CA SER A 419 23.76 24.64 13.58
C SER A 419 24.85 25.36 14.39
N SER A 420 25.99 24.70 14.62
CA SER A 420 27.14 25.31 15.31
C SER A 420 27.60 26.61 14.63
N ALA A 421 27.55 26.66 13.29
CA ALA A 421 27.84 27.86 12.51
C ALA A 421 26.81 28.98 12.73
N ALA A 422 25.51 28.67 12.77
CA ALA A 422 24.47 29.64 13.06
C ALA A 422 24.57 30.17 14.50
N ALA A 423 24.83 29.29 15.48
CA ALA A 423 25.04 29.68 16.87
C ALA A 423 26.25 30.64 17.02
N SER A 424 27.36 30.32 16.36
CA SER A 424 28.58 31.16 16.38
C SER A 424 28.36 32.51 15.68
N ALA A 425 27.60 32.54 14.58
CA ALA A 425 27.21 33.77 13.91
C ALA A 425 26.28 34.63 14.78
N ARG A 426 25.30 34.02 15.45
CA ARG A 426 24.41 34.71 16.41
C ARG A 426 25.21 35.35 17.54
N MET A 427 26.22 34.65 18.08
CA MET A 427 27.10 35.20 19.13
C MET A 427 27.89 36.43 18.64
N ARG A 428 28.53 36.34 17.47
CA ARG A 428 29.26 37.47 16.86
C ARG A 428 28.35 38.67 16.59
N LEU A 429 27.09 38.43 16.20
CA LEU A 429 26.11 39.50 16.05
C LEU A 429 25.79 40.18 17.38
N ILE A 430 25.58 39.41 18.45
CA ILE A 430 25.33 39.92 19.80
C ILE A 430 26.55 40.72 20.30
N GLU A 431 27.77 40.23 20.12
CA GLU A 431 29.00 40.96 20.44
C GLU A 431 29.09 42.30 19.69
N GLY A 432 28.74 42.30 18.40
CA GLY A 432 28.64 43.53 17.60
C GLY A 432 27.63 44.52 18.16
N MET A 433 26.49 44.06 18.69
CA MET A 433 25.49 44.91 19.34
C MET A 433 26.03 45.58 20.62
N PHE A 434 26.94 44.95 21.35
CA PHE A 434 27.56 45.56 22.53
C PHE A 434 28.75 46.46 22.19
N ASN A 435 29.60 46.03 21.26
CA ASN A 435 30.90 46.65 21.01
C ASN A 435 30.89 47.69 19.87
N SER A 436 29.86 47.69 19.01
CA SER A 436 29.84 48.49 17.77
C SER A 436 28.44 48.96 17.36
N SER A 437 27.51 49.12 18.31
CA SER A 437 26.15 49.63 18.06
C SER A 437 26.07 51.02 17.44
N GLY A 438 27.12 51.84 17.55
CA GLY A 438 27.19 53.17 16.94
C GLY A 438 27.56 53.16 15.45
N LYS A 439 27.99 52.02 14.92
CA LYS A 439 28.53 51.89 13.56
C LYS A 439 27.53 51.21 12.63
N ALA A 440 27.56 51.58 11.35
CA ALA A 440 26.82 50.85 10.30
C ALA A 440 27.17 49.36 10.33
N LEU A 441 26.17 48.51 10.08
CA LEU A 441 26.29 47.04 10.10
C LEU A 441 26.92 46.46 11.38
N LEU A 442 26.89 47.18 12.51
CA LEU A 442 27.58 46.79 13.75
C LEU A 442 29.10 46.57 13.56
N GLY A 443 29.71 47.24 12.57
CA GLY A 443 31.13 47.09 12.24
C GLY A 443 31.48 45.87 11.37
N ILE A 444 30.48 45.14 10.84
CA ILE A 444 30.71 44.07 9.88
C ILE A 444 31.22 44.67 8.56
N ASP A 445 32.27 44.08 8.00
CA ASP A 445 32.83 44.46 6.70
C ASP A 445 31.78 44.34 5.58
N GLU A 446 31.49 45.46 4.92
CA GLU A 446 30.54 45.54 3.81
C GLU A 446 30.88 44.63 2.63
N ARG A 447 32.17 44.36 2.39
CA ARG A 447 32.64 43.54 1.27
C ARG A 447 32.53 42.05 1.54
N LYS A 448 32.40 41.65 2.80
CA LYS A 448 32.25 40.25 3.22
C LYS A 448 30.78 39.89 3.38
N ALA A 449 30.47 38.61 3.20
CA ALA A 449 29.12 38.06 3.39
C ALA A 449 29.11 36.93 4.45
N PRO A 450 29.55 37.20 5.69
CA PRO A 450 29.53 36.17 6.72
C PRO A 450 28.09 35.91 7.20
N PRO A 451 27.80 34.76 7.83
CA PRO A 451 26.42 34.38 8.20
C PRO A 451 25.71 35.39 9.12
N GLU A 452 26.43 36.05 10.02
CA GLU A 452 25.89 37.08 10.92
C GLU A 452 25.40 38.32 10.18
N LYS A 453 25.95 38.60 8.98
CA LYS A 453 25.45 39.69 8.12
C LYS A 453 24.04 39.38 7.62
N SER A 454 23.76 38.13 7.27
CA SER A 454 22.40 37.71 6.89
C SER A 454 21.41 37.89 8.04
N MET A 455 21.80 37.49 9.26
CA MET A 455 20.98 37.70 10.47
C MET A 455 20.75 39.19 10.75
N TYR A 456 21.79 40.02 10.66
CA TYR A 456 21.71 41.47 10.81
C TYR A 456 20.70 42.07 9.83
N LEU A 457 20.84 41.79 8.54
CA LEU A 457 20.00 42.38 7.49
C LEU A 457 18.53 41.96 7.66
N SER A 458 18.30 40.67 7.93
CA SER A 458 16.96 40.07 7.99
C SER A 458 16.19 40.37 9.28
N VAL A 459 16.86 40.63 10.42
CA VAL A 459 16.22 40.87 11.71
C VAL A 459 16.46 42.30 12.21
N LEU A 460 17.73 42.70 12.39
CA LEU A 460 18.03 43.99 13.02
C LEU A 460 17.73 45.18 12.11
N GLN A 461 18.15 45.12 10.84
CA GLN A 461 17.90 46.19 9.88
C GLN A 461 16.45 46.17 9.41
N ARG A 462 15.97 45.03 8.88
CA ARG A 462 14.59 44.91 8.39
C ARG A 462 13.56 45.12 9.51
N GLY A 463 13.83 44.68 10.73
CA GLY A 463 12.96 44.87 11.90
C GLY A 463 13.04 46.27 12.52
N GLY A 464 13.84 47.19 11.96
CA GLY A 464 13.94 48.57 12.46
C GLY A 464 14.59 48.70 13.85
N LEU A 465 15.35 47.68 14.27
CA LEU A 465 16.02 47.65 15.57
C LEU A 465 17.31 48.45 15.57
N HIS A 466 18.01 48.53 14.43
CA HIS A 466 19.26 49.26 14.30
C HIS A 466 19.14 50.31 13.18
N VAL A 467 19.07 51.58 13.56
CA VAL A 467 18.74 52.68 12.65
C VAL A 467 19.76 53.81 12.72
N ALA A 468 19.93 54.52 11.61
CA ALA A 468 20.77 55.72 11.57
C ALA A 468 20.05 56.89 12.26
N GLN A 469 20.74 57.57 13.17
CA GLN A 469 20.26 58.75 13.89
C GLN A 469 21.42 59.72 14.14
N ALA A 470 21.28 60.97 13.68
CA ALA A 470 22.22 62.07 13.93
C ALA A 470 23.71 61.74 13.65
N GLY A 471 24.00 61.03 12.55
CA GLY A 471 25.37 60.67 12.16
C GLY A 471 25.97 59.45 12.87
N SER A 472 25.21 58.81 13.78
CA SER A 472 25.53 57.53 14.41
C SER A 472 24.44 56.50 14.10
N PHE A 473 24.65 55.25 14.48
CA PHE A 473 23.58 54.27 14.59
C PHE A 473 23.16 54.08 16.05
N VAL A 474 21.90 53.67 16.25
CA VAL A 474 21.35 53.37 17.57
C VAL A 474 20.49 52.11 17.53
N LEU A 475 20.52 51.36 18.63
CA LEU A 475 19.59 50.27 18.87
C LEU A 475 18.32 50.82 19.54
N ARG A 476 17.16 50.53 18.97
CA ARG A 476 15.86 50.97 19.51
C ARG A 476 14.81 49.88 19.36
N THR A 477 13.75 49.94 20.17
CA THR A 477 12.51 49.22 19.87
C THR A 477 11.78 49.95 18.76
N PRO A 478 11.30 49.27 17.69
CA PRO A 478 10.58 49.93 16.61
C PRO A 478 9.29 50.60 17.13
N PRO A 479 8.93 51.79 16.62
CA PRO A 479 7.61 52.37 16.88
C PRO A 479 6.53 51.50 16.24
N ALA A 480 5.30 51.54 16.76
CA ALA A 480 4.21 50.69 16.27
C ALA A 480 3.91 50.87 14.77
N SER A 481 4.13 52.07 14.23
CA SER A 481 3.97 52.38 12.80
C SER A 481 5.09 51.86 11.90
N GLN A 482 6.19 51.34 12.46
CA GLN A 482 7.38 50.89 11.73
C GLN A 482 7.94 49.58 12.31
N ASP A 483 7.05 48.59 12.54
CA ASP A 483 7.42 47.25 13.02
C ASP A 483 7.07 46.16 11.98
N PRO A 484 7.80 46.10 10.85
CA PRO A 484 7.46 45.21 9.73
C PRO A 484 7.63 43.72 10.03
N LEU A 485 8.36 43.38 11.11
CA LEU A 485 8.58 42.00 11.56
C LEU A 485 7.79 41.67 12.83
N HIS A 486 6.90 42.56 13.27
CA HIS A 486 6.09 42.39 14.48
C HIS A 486 6.93 42.02 15.74
N LEU A 487 8.11 42.63 15.88
CA LEU A 487 9.05 42.38 16.99
C LEU A 487 8.68 43.14 18.26
N ARG A 488 7.99 44.29 18.12
CA ARG A 488 7.66 45.20 19.21
C ARG A 488 6.91 44.54 20.35
N PRO A 489 5.88 43.67 20.15
CA PRO A 489 5.17 43.05 21.26
C PRO A 489 6.10 42.23 22.16
N SER A 490 6.92 41.37 21.55
CA SER A 490 7.88 40.52 22.27
C SER A 490 8.94 41.36 23.00
N LEU A 491 9.49 42.40 22.35
CA LEU A 491 10.47 43.29 22.96
C LEU A 491 9.88 44.12 24.11
N THR A 492 8.63 44.56 23.98
CA THR A 492 7.93 45.30 25.04
C THR A 492 7.71 44.40 26.26
N GLU A 493 7.38 43.13 26.05
CA GLU A 493 7.23 42.16 27.12
C GLU A 493 8.55 41.86 27.83
N ILE A 494 9.65 41.71 27.08
CA ILE A 494 11.00 41.58 27.66
C ILE A 494 11.28 42.77 28.59
N LEU A 495 11.08 44.00 28.11
CA LEU A 495 11.31 45.21 28.91
C LEU A 495 10.39 45.27 30.14
N ARG A 496 9.14 44.82 30.02
CA ARG A 496 8.19 44.75 31.14
C ARG A 496 8.66 43.76 32.21
N LEU A 497 9.11 42.56 31.82
CA LEU A 497 9.62 41.54 32.73
C LEU A 497 10.88 42.02 33.47
N VAL A 498 11.81 42.66 32.75
CA VAL A 498 13.02 43.24 33.36
C VAL A 498 12.65 44.34 34.37
N ARG A 499 11.73 45.25 34.02
CA ARG A 499 11.26 46.31 34.94
C ARG A 499 10.50 45.76 36.15
N LYS A 500 9.72 44.69 35.98
CA LYS A 500 9.00 44.01 37.07
C LYS A 500 9.96 43.44 38.13
N GLY A 501 11.19 43.09 37.73
CA GLY A 501 12.24 42.66 38.65
C GLY A 501 12.63 43.71 39.70
N ARG A 502 12.26 45.00 39.54
CA ARG A 502 12.54 46.09 40.50
C ARG A 502 14.02 46.16 40.96
N GLY A 503 14.95 45.83 40.07
CA GLY A 503 16.39 45.80 40.35
C GLY A 503 16.94 44.43 40.79
N CYS A 504 16.09 43.44 41.02
CA CYS A 504 16.51 42.05 41.25
C CYS A 504 16.91 41.36 39.92
N ARG A 505 17.75 40.32 40.03
CA ARG A 505 18.13 39.48 38.88
C ARG A 505 16.89 38.75 38.34
N VAL A 506 16.67 38.84 37.02
CA VAL A 506 15.62 38.11 36.30
C VAL A 506 16.29 37.00 35.49
N PRO A 507 15.93 35.72 35.67
CA PRO A 507 16.47 34.63 34.87
C PRO A 507 16.08 34.77 33.39
N ILE A 508 17.06 34.62 32.49
CA ILE A 508 16.80 34.65 31.03
C ILE A 508 15.87 33.50 30.63
N ALA A 509 16.00 32.34 31.28
CA ALA A 509 15.14 31.19 31.04
C ALA A 509 13.64 31.53 31.23
N ASP A 510 13.30 32.35 32.23
CA ASP A 510 11.91 32.74 32.50
C ASP A 510 11.37 33.67 31.40
N ILE A 511 12.21 34.57 30.89
CA ILE A 511 11.87 35.44 29.76
C ILE A 511 11.62 34.60 28.51
N LEU A 512 12.54 33.68 28.19
CA LEU A 512 12.40 32.80 27.04
C LEU A 512 11.17 31.90 27.15
N ALA A 513 10.91 31.31 28.33
CA ALA A 513 9.72 30.51 28.58
C ALA A 513 8.43 31.32 28.45
N THR A 514 8.43 32.58 28.87
CA THR A 514 7.27 33.48 28.70
C THR A 514 7.02 33.80 27.23
N LEU A 515 8.07 34.10 26.46
CA LEU A 515 7.96 34.40 25.04
C LEU A 515 7.64 33.17 24.19
N ALA A 516 8.07 31.98 24.61
CA ALA A 516 7.72 30.72 23.94
C ALA A 516 6.23 30.37 24.07
N ARG A 517 5.56 30.89 25.10
CA ARG A 517 4.12 30.71 25.31
C ARG A 517 3.28 31.68 24.47
N ARG A 518 1.99 31.36 24.34
CA ARG A 518 0.98 32.27 23.77
C ARG A 518 0.91 33.56 24.59
N PRO A 519 0.63 34.70 23.96
CA PRO A 519 0.31 34.90 22.53
C PRO A 519 1.55 35.15 21.63
N TYR A 520 2.77 34.98 22.13
CA TYR A 520 4.01 35.33 21.40
C TYR A 520 4.58 34.15 20.60
N GLY A 521 4.73 32.98 21.23
CA GLY A 521 5.18 31.76 20.55
C GLY A 521 6.59 31.83 19.94
N VAL A 522 7.50 32.64 20.48
CA VAL A 522 8.87 32.76 19.99
C VAL A 522 9.61 31.43 20.13
N ARG A 523 10.22 30.94 19.06
CA ARG A 523 11.08 29.74 19.11
C ARG A 523 12.48 30.12 19.61
N SER A 524 13.03 29.32 20.52
CA SER A 524 14.32 29.53 21.19
C SER A 524 15.45 28.71 20.59
#